data_AF-A0A6X7EXB7-F1
#
_entry.id   AF-A0A6X7EXB7-F1
#
_cell.length_a   1.000
_cell.length_b   1.000
_cell.length_c   1.000
_cell.angle_alpha   90.00
_cell.angle_beta   90.00
_cell.angle_gamma   90.00
#
_symmetry.space_group_name_H-M   'P 1'
#
loop_
_entity.id
_entity.type
_entity.pdbx_description
1 polymer ?
#
loop_
_entity_poly.entity_id
_entity_poly.type
_entity_poly.pdbx_seq_one_letter_code
_entity_poly.pdbx_strand_id
1 'polypeptide(L)'
;MADAPAVVEFFSFYCPPCYAFSQTMGVDQAIRHVLPQGDRMVKYHVSLLGPLGHELTRAWALAMVMKETDVVEKAFFTAGMVEKRLHSPDDVR
;
A
#
# COMPACT_ATOMS: atom_id res chain seq x y z
N MET A 1 -13.24 -20.00 13.17
CA MET A 1 -13.28 -19.78 11.71
C MET A 1 -12.25 -18.72 11.42
N ALA A 2 -11.44 -18.85 10.39
CA ALA A 2 -10.42 -17.85 10.11
C ALA A 2 -11.11 -16.60 9.53
N ASP A 3 -11.23 -15.53 10.31
CA ASP A 3 -11.83 -14.24 9.92
C ASP A 3 -10.90 -13.43 8.99
N ALA A 4 -10.36 -14.08 7.96
CA ALA A 4 -9.47 -13.45 6.99
C ALA A 4 -10.28 -12.66 5.95
N PRO A 5 -9.77 -11.51 5.47
CA PRO A 5 -10.35 -10.82 4.31
C PRO A 5 -10.40 -11.72 3.07
N ALA A 6 -11.38 -11.50 2.19
CA ALA A 6 -11.54 -12.27 0.96
C ALA A 6 -10.28 -12.23 0.08
N VAL A 7 -9.62 -11.06 0.01
CA VAL A 7 -8.31 -10.92 -0.62
C VAL A 7 -7.39 -10.10 0.27
N VAL A 8 -6.16 -10.58 0.41
CA VAL A 8 -5.07 -9.88 1.10
C VAL A 8 -3.89 -9.72 0.14
N GLU A 9 -3.40 -8.49 0.02
CA GLU A 9 -2.16 -8.18 -0.69
C GLU A 9 -1.09 -7.73 0.32
N PHE A 10 0.09 -8.31 0.23
CA PHE A 10 1.28 -7.80 0.93
C PHE A 10 2.11 -6.99 -0.05
N PHE A 11 2.37 -5.72 0.27
CA PHE A 11 3.01 -4.79 -0.66
C PHE A 11 4.06 -3.92 0.03
N SER A 12 4.87 -3.23 -0.76
CA SER A 12 5.81 -2.22 -0.25
C SER A 12 5.88 -1.02 -1.19
N PHE A 13 6.03 0.18 -0.62
CA PHE A 13 6.32 1.39 -1.42
C PHE A 13 7.72 1.36 -2.06
N TYR A 14 8.58 0.41 -1.67
CA TYR A 14 9.88 0.14 -2.30
C TYR A 14 9.85 -0.97 -3.35
N CYS A 15 8.68 -1.56 -3.64
CA CYS A 15 8.53 -2.68 -4.57
C CYS A 15 8.04 -2.17 -5.95
N PRO A 16 8.88 -2.21 -7.01
CA PRO A 16 8.48 -1.73 -8.34
C PRO A 16 7.28 -2.49 -8.95
N PRO A 17 7.16 -3.83 -8.81
CA PRO A 17 5.95 -4.53 -9.24
C PRO A 17 4.69 -4.08 -8.49
N CYS A 18 4.80 -3.76 -7.19
CA CYS A 18 3.69 -3.30 -6.37
C CYS A 18 3.19 -1.92 -6.83
N TYR A 19 4.12 -1.03 -7.20
CA TYR A 19 3.77 0.23 -7.86
C TYR A 19 3.02 -0.01 -9.16
N ALA A 20 3.48 -0.95 -9.99
CA ALA A 20 2.81 -1.25 -11.25
C ALA A 20 1.40 -1.80 -11.03
N PHE A 21 1.24 -2.75 -10.11
CA PHE A 21 -0.04 -3.37 -9.77
C PHE A 21 -1.08 -2.34 -9.35
N SER A 22 -0.68 -1.41 -8.48
CA SER A 22 -1.57 -0.42 -7.90
C SER A 22 -1.81 0.79 -8.80
N GLN A 23 -0.75 1.34 -9.40
CA GLN A 23 -0.77 2.70 -9.97
C GLN A 23 -0.76 2.75 -11.51
N THR A 24 -0.17 1.77 -12.20
CA THR A 24 0.03 1.87 -13.66
C THR A 24 -0.69 0.80 -14.47
N MET A 25 -0.82 -0.41 -13.94
CA MET A 25 -1.46 -1.55 -14.62
C MET A 25 -2.89 -1.81 -14.13
N GLY A 26 -3.30 -1.21 -13.00
CA GLY A 26 -4.67 -1.34 -12.48
C GLY A 26 -5.04 -2.78 -12.05
N VAL A 27 -4.06 -3.58 -11.64
CA VAL A 27 -4.28 -4.96 -11.19
C VAL A 27 -5.16 -4.97 -9.94
N ASP A 28 -4.86 -4.10 -8.97
CA ASP A 28 -5.65 -4.04 -7.72
C ASP A 28 -7.08 -3.56 -7.98
N GLN A 29 -7.28 -2.71 -9.00
CA GLN A 29 -8.60 -2.27 -9.42
C GLN A 29 -9.37 -3.43 -10.07
N ALA A 30 -8.72 -4.19 -10.95
CA ALA A 30 -9.32 -5.36 -11.59
C ALA A 30 -9.71 -6.43 -10.56
N ILE A 31 -8.88 -6.67 -9.54
CA ILE A 31 -9.19 -7.58 -8.43
C ILE A 31 -10.42 -7.09 -7.66
N ARG A 32 -10.45 -5.81 -7.26
CA ARG A 32 -11.61 -5.25 -6.54
C ARG A 32 -12.91 -5.36 -7.34
N HIS A 33 -12.84 -5.24 -8.68
CA HIS A 33 -14.02 -5.31 -9.55
C HIS A 33 -14.67 -6.69 -9.61
N VAL A 34 -13.88 -7.76 -9.42
CA VAL A 34 -14.40 -9.14 -9.46
C VAL A 34 -14.81 -9.68 -8.08
N LEU A 35 -14.66 -8.88 -7.02
CA LEU A 35 -15.04 -9.31 -5.68
C LEU A 35 -16.56 -9.39 -5.52
N PRO A 36 -17.09 -10.43 -4.87
CA PRO A 36 -18.50 -10.51 -4.49
C PRO A 36 -18.93 -9.31 -3.62
N GLN A 37 -20.22 -9.00 -3.63
CA GLN A 37 -20.77 -7.93 -2.80
C GLN A 37 -20.54 -8.25 -1.31
N GLY A 38 -19.94 -7.31 -0.59
CA GLY A 38 -19.61 -7.44 0.83
C GLY A 38 -18.19 -7.94 1.11
N ASP A 39 -17.52 -8.50 0.11
CA ASP A 39 -16.11 -8.87 0.22
C ASP A 39 -15.20 -7.65 0.02
N ARG A 40 -14.01 -7.72 0.61
CA ARG A 40 -13.01 -6.65 0.52
C ARG A 40 -11.61 -7.18 0.26
N MET A 41 -10.88 -6.39 -0.53
CA MET A 41 -9.43 -6.49 -0.63
C MET A 41 -8.80 -5.62 0.46
N VAL A 42 -7.87 -6.19 1.23
CA VAL A 42 -7.09 -5.46 2.24
C VAL A 42 -5.61 -5.55 1.89
N LYS A 43 -4.91 -4.43 1.99
CA LYS A 43 -3.48 -4.34 1.71
C LYS A 43 -2.68 -4.15 3.01
N TYR A 44 -1.62 -4.93 3.19
CA TYR A 44 -0.69 -4.80 4.31
C TYR A 44 0.70 -4.46 3.81
N HIS A 45 1.27 -3.38 4.36
CA HIS A 45 2.63 -2.99 4.03
C HIS A 45 3.65 -3.91 4.72
N VAL A 46 4.66 -4.39 3.99
CA VAL A 46 5.75 -5.20 4.53
C VAL A 46 6.94 -4.32 4.94
N SER A 47 7.50 -4.55 6.13
CA SER A 47 8.52 -3.66 6.70
C SER A 47 9.96 -3.92 6.25
N LEU A 48 10.22 -5.05 5.58
CA LEU A 48 11.58 -5.55 5.32
C LEU A 48 12.21 -5.00 4.02
N LEU A 49 11.49 -4.17 3.26
CA LEU A 49 11.99 -3.58 2.02
C LEU A 49 12.31 -2.11 2.21
N GLY A 50 13.54 -1.73 1.86
CA GLY A 50 14.05 -0.35 1.86
C GLY A 50 14.38 0.21 3.25
N PRO A 51 15.10 1.35 3.29
CA PRO A 51 15.62 1.93 4.53
C PRO A 51 14.54 2.45 5.48
N LEU A 52 13.39 2.87 4.95
CA LEU A 52 12.25 3.39 5.73
C LEU A 52 11.10 2.38 5.86
N GLY A 53 11.39 1.08 5.69
CA GLY A 53 10.35 0.05 5.60
C GLY A 53 9.44 -0.03 6.85
N HIS A 54 10.00 0.13 8.06
CA HIS A 54 9.23 0.12 9.30
C HIS A 54 8.42 1.40 9.49
N GLU A 55 8.99 2.56 9.15
CA GLU A 55 8.36 3.87 9.17
C GLU A 55 7.15 3.91 8.24
N LEU A 56 7.32 3.45 7.00
CA LEU A 56 6.25 3.35 6.01
C LEU A 56 5.17 2.34 6.43
N THR A 57 5.55 1.25 7.10
CA THR A 57 4.56 0.32 7.67
C THR A 57 3.71 0.99 8.75
N ARG A 58 4.33 1.79 9.62
CA ARG A 58 3.62 2.55 10.66
C ARG A 58 2.72 3.61 10.05
N ALA A 59 3.19 4.35 9.05
CA ALA A 59 2.40 5.33 8.32
C ALA A 59 1.20 4.67 7.61
N TRP A 60 1.40 3.50 7.01
CA TRP A 60 0.32 2.72 6.42
C TRP A 60 -0.72 2.27 7.45
N ALA A 61 -0.28 1.80 8.62
CA ALA A 61 -1.20 1.45 9.71
C ALA A 61 -2.05 2.65 10.15
N LEU A 62 -1.47 3.85 10.21
CA LEU A 62 -2.22 5.08 10.49
C LEU A 62 -3.25 5.38 9.39
N ALA A 63 -2.85 5.25 8.11
CA ALA A 63 -3.77 5.44 6.99
C ALA A 63 -4.97 4.46 7.03
N MET A 64 -4.75 3.22 7.45
CA MET A 64 -5.82 2.24 7.67
C MET A 64 -6.79 2.68 8.79
N VAL A 65 -6.26 3.18 9.92
CA VAL A 65 -7.09 3.68 11.03
C VAL A 65 -7.90 4.91 10.60
N MET A 66 -7.29 5.80 9.82
CA MET A 66 -7.93 7.02 9.30
C MET A 66 -8.87 6.77 8.11
N LYS A 67 -8.82 5.57 7.50
CA LYS A 67 -9.53 5.20 6.26
C LYS A 67 -9.11 6.05 5.05
N GLU A 68 -7.84 6.43 5.00
CA GLU A 68 -7.23 7.27 3.95
C GLU A 68 -6.25 6.47 3.08
N THR A 69 -6.42 5.15 2.99
CA THR A 69 -5.47 4.24 2.33
C THR A 69 -5.24 4.59 0.87
N ASP A 70 -6.28 4.96 0.12
CA ASP A 70 -6.18 5.20 -1.33
C ASP A 70 -5.34 6.46 -1.64
N VAL A 71 -5.52 7.52 -0.86
CA VAL A 71 -4.79 8.78 -1.01
C VAL A 71 -3.33 8.60 -0.58
N VAL A 72 -3.12 7.97 0.58
CA VAL A 72 -1.78 7.73 1.12
C VAL A 72 -0.98 6.78 0.23
N GLU A 73 -1.63 5.76 -0.34
CA GLU A 73 -0.98 4.80 -1.24
C GLU A 73 -0.39 5.50 -2.47
N LYS A 74 -1.22 6.30 -3.15
CA LYS A 74 -0.79 7.08 -4.31
C LYS A 74 0.32 8.07 -3.95
N ALA A 75 0.18 8.76 -2.81
CA ALA A 75 1.15 9.74 -2.34
C ALA A 75 2.54 9.11 -2.09
N PHE A 76 2.61 7.99 -1.37
CA PHE A 76 3.90 7.35 -1.07
C PHE A 76 4.53 6.67 -2.29
N PHE A 77 3.73 6.06 -3.17
CA PHE A 77 4.28 5.56 -4.43
C PHE A 77 4.86 6.69 -5.30
N THR A 78 4.18 7.84 -5.35
CA THR A 78 4.68 9.01 -6.08
C THR A 78 5.97 9.54 -5.44
N ALA A 79 5.97 9.74 -4.12
CA ALA A 79 7.13 10.23 -3.37
C ALA A 79 8.34 9.30 -3.51
N GLY A 80 8.13 7.98 -3.48
CA GLY A 80 9.20 6.98 -3.54
C GLY A 80 9.68 6.66 -4.96
N MET A 81 8.77 6.35 -5.88
CA MET A 81 9.11 5.80 -7.20
C MET A 81 9.28 6.88 -8.27
N VAL A 82 8.57 8.01 -8.14
CA VAL A 82 8.58 9.10 -9.13
C VAL A 82 9.52 10.23 -8.69
N GLU A 83 9.23 10.82 -7.52
CA GLU A 83 9.95 11.99 -7.00
C GLU A 83 11.28 11.61 -6.32
N LYS A 84 11.39 10.36 -5.86
CA LYS A 84 12.55 9.81 -5.14
C LYS A 84 12.94 10.64 -3.91
N ARG A 85 11.96 11.14 -3.16
CA ARG A 85 12.15 12.07 -2.01
C ARG A 85 12.03 11.42 -0.63
N LEU A 86 11.90 10.10 -0.55
CA LEU A 86 11.83 9.37 0.71
C LEU A 86 13.25 9.01 1.18
N HIS A 87 13.90 9.94 1.87
CA HIS A 87 15.31 9.80 2.30
C HIS A 87 15.46 9.61 3.80
N SER A 88 14.53 10.14 4.58
CA SER A 88 14.58 10.17 6.03
C SER A 88 13.19 9.89 6.63
N PRO A 89 13.12 9.49 7.92
CA PRO A 89 11.85 9.32 8.61
C PRO A 89 10.97 10.58 8.64
N ASP A 90 11.56 11.77 8.56
CA ASP A 90 10.81 13.03 8.56
C ASP A 90 10.05 13.26 7.25
N ASP A 91 10.46 12.62 6.14
CA ASP A 91 9.74 12.66 4.85
C ASP A 91 8.43 11.82 4.87
N VAL A 92 8.25 10.99 5.90
CA VAL A 92 7.12 10.07 6.08
C VAL A 92 6.07 10.63 7.06
N ARG A 93 6.44 11.63 7.87
CA ARG A 93 5.60 12.20 8.94
C ARG A 93 4.58 13.21 8.45
#